data_AF-A0A0C1ZYQ5-F1
#
_entry.id   AF-A0A0C1ZYQ5-F1
#
_cell.length_a   1.000
_cell.length_b   1.000
_cell.length_c   1.000
_cell.angle_alpha   90.00
_cell.angle_beta   90.00
_cell.angle_gamma   90.00
#
_symmetry.space_group_name_H-M   'P 1'
#
loop_
_entity.id
_entity.type
_entity.pdbx_description
1 polymer ?
#
loop_
_entity_poly.entity_id
_entity_poly.type
_entity_poly.pdbx_seq_one_letter_code
_entity_poly.pdbx_strand_id
1 'polypeptide(L)'
;MTTSNQDTQATSGKRAHELDLASMYLSSAVAGAHSIGVQLTAEREGHREGALSLDPNHCGLNPWGDRTWCSQLAVRALQVTATRMRTLDPSGHGRVHYRLTSEEFVYESFNLIEHPRASLWYLVYTREPGGAWVVPLFEGKLLEVDTTPLALP
;
A
#
# COMPACT_ATOMS: atom_id res chain seq x y z
N MET A 1 -37.22 9.92 -36.27
CA MET A 1 -36.51 8.65 -36.04
C MET A 1 -35.07 9.02 -35.69
N THR A 2 -34.77 9.25 -34.40
CA THR A 2 -34.03 8.34 -33.48
C THR A 2 -32.59 8.06 -33.96
N THR A 3 -31.61 8.83 -33.44
CA THR A 3 -30.56 8.42 -32.43
C THR A 3 -29.56 7.40 -33.00
N SER A 4 -28.24 7.54 -32.87
CA SER A 4 -27.52 7.72 -31.60
C SER A 4 -26.03 8.05 -31.83
N ASN A 5 -25.54 8.99 -31.02
CA ASN A 5 -24.14 9.06 -30.58
C ASN A 5 -23.83 7.82 -29.72
N GLN A 6 -22.87 7.00 -30.13
CA GLN A 6 -22.19 6.06 -29.24
C GLN A 6 -20.75 5.91 -29.73
N ASP A 7 -19.86 6.73 -29.18
CA ASP A 7 -18.41 6.44 -29.16
C ASP A 7 -17.72 7.34 -28.14
N THR A 8 -18.06 7.17 -26.85
CA THR A 8 -17.16 7.57 -25.75
C THR A 8 -17.50 6.81 -24.46
N GLN A 9 -17.37 5.48 -24.48
CA GLN A 9 -17.32 4.67 -23.26
C GLN A 9 -16.12 3.72 -23.31
N ALA A 10 -14.93 4.30 -23.19
CA ALA A 10 -13.71 3.53 -23.00
C ALA A 10 -12.82 4.22 -21.97
N THR A 11 -13.18 4.14 -20.68
CA THR A 11 -12.25 4.20 -19.52
C THR A 11 -13.04 4.19 -18.20
N SER A 12 -13.61 3.05 -17.79
CA SER A 12 -14.10 2.89 -16.40
C SER A 12 -14.12 1.44 -15.89
N GLY A 13 -13.33 0.54 -16.51
CA GLY A 13 -13.40 -0.90 -16.21
C GLY A 13 -12.33 -1.47 -15.29
N LYS A 14 -11.31 -0.72 -14.89
CA LYS A 14 -10.07 -1.30 -14.30
C LYS A 14 -9.86 -1.10 -12.80
N ARG A 15 -10.84 -0.54 -12.07
CA ARG A 15 -10.66 -0.10 -10.65
C ARG A 15 -11.26 -1.03 -9.59
N ALA A 16 -12.05 -2.02 -10.00
CA ALA A 16 -12.76 -2.92 -9.09
C ALA A 16 -11.96 -4.19 -8.73
N HIS A 17 -10.64 -4.13 -8.75
CA HIS A 17 -9.81 -5.26 -8.32
C HIS A 17 -9.40 -5.10 -6.87
N GLU A 18 -9.21 -6.23 -6.20
CA GLU A 18 -8.57 -6.31 -4.90
C GLU A 18 -7.13 -5.78 -5.01
N LEU A 19 -6.65 -5.17 -3.95
CA LEU A 19 -5.29 -4.66 -3.84
C LEU A 19 -4.54 -5.51 -2.84
N ASP A 20 -3.43 -6.08 -3.27
CA ASP A 20 -2.44 -6.70 -2.40
C ASP A 20 -1.12 -5.99 -2.64
N LEU A 21 -0.73 -5.18 -1.66
CA LEU A 21 0.39 -4.27 -1.75
C LEU A 21 1.37 -4.51 -0.60
N ALA A 22 2.66 -4.43 -0.87
CA ALA A 22 3.70 -4.58 0.15
C ALA A 22 4.88 -3.63 -0.09
N SER A 23 5.53 -3.21 0.99
CA SER A 23 6.78 -2.46 0.93
C SER A 23 7.98 -3.40 0.80
N MET A 24 9.06 -2.92 0.21
CA MET A 24 10.37 -3.51 0.47
C MET A 24 10.73 -3.40 1.97
N TYR A 25 11.76 -4.12 2.40
CA TYR A 25 12.28 -3.96 3.76
C TYR A 25 12.81 -2.53 3.97
N LEU A 26 12.35 -1.88 5.02
CA LEU A 26 12.69 -0.52 5.41
C LEU A 26 13.84 -0.59 6.41
N SER A 27 14.98 0.02 6.10
CA SER A 27 16.12 0.05 7.05
C SER A 27 15.80 0.83 8.32
N SER A 28 14.92 1.84 8.22
CA SER A 28 14.37 2.58 9.35
C SER A 28 12.89 2.28 9.49
N ALA A 29 12.44 1.97 10.71
CA ALA A 29 11.07 1.60 10.95
C ALA A 29 10.11 2.79 10.71
N VAL A 30 9.01 2.53 10.00
CA VAL A 30 7.90 3.48 9.81
C VAL A 30 6.68 2.91 10.53
N ALA A 31 6.04 3.71 11.40
CA ALA A 31 4.99 3.23 12.30
C ALA A 31 5.39 2.00 13.16
N GLY A 32 6.68 1.89 13.50
CA GLY A 32 7.23 0.74 14.22
C GLY A 32 7.43 -0.53 13.38
N ALA A 33 7.24 -0.46 12.06
CA ALA A 33 7.39 -1.58 11.14
C ALA A 33 8.56 -1.40 10.18
N HIS A 34 9.25 -2.51 9.90
CA HIS A 34 10.28 -2.61 8.86
C HIS A 34 9.74 -3.21 7.56
N SER A 35 8.55 -3.83 7.57
CA SER A 35 7.80 -4.14 6.34
C SER A 35 6.33 -3.79 6.55
N ILE A 36 5.69 -3.24 5.52
CA ILE A 36 4.30 -2.81 5.58
C ILE A 36 3.53 -3.48 4.44
N GLY A 37 2.42 -4.13 4.78
CA GLY A 37 1.49 -4.74 3.83
C GLY A 37 0.13 -4.05 3.87
N VAL A 38 -0.55 -3.95 2.73
CA VAL A 38 -1.90 -3.41 2.60
C VAL A 38 -2.70 -4.36 1.71
N GLN A 39 -3.69 -5.03 2.31
CA GLN A 39 -4.60 -5.93 1.61
C GLN A 39 -5.99 -5.33 1.68
N LEU A 40 -6.55 -4.96 0.54
CA LEU A 40 -7.84 -4.29 0.44
C LEU A 40 -8.72 -4.98 -0.59
N THR A 41 -10.00 -5.12 -0.26
CA THR A 41 -11.02 -5.58 -1.18
C THR A 41 -11.20 -4.63 -2.37
N ALA A 42 -11.95 -5.11 -3.38
CA ALA A 42 -12.39 -4.29 -4.50
C ALA A 42 -13.17 -3.05 -4.04
N GLU A 43 -12.95 -1.92 -4.72
CA GLU A 43 -13.63 -0.66 -4.38
C GLU A 43 -15.14 -0.76 -4.61
N ARG A 44 -15.92 -0.40 -3.58
CA ARG A 44 -17.38 -0.24 -3.63
C ARG A 44 -17.74 1.13 -3.07
N GLU A 45 -18.44 1.93 -3.88
CA GLU A 45 -18.88 3.29 -3.49
C GLU A 45 -17.74 4.21 -2.99
N GLY A 46 -16.51 3.98 -3.45
CA GLY A 46 -15.32 4.73 -3.03
C GLY A 46 -14.65 4.20 -1.76
N HIS A 47 -15.11 3.08 -1.21
CA HIS A 47 -14.54 2.43 -0.04
C HIS A 47 -13.89 1.09 -0.39
N ARG A 48 -12.83 0.76 0.33
CA ARG A 48 -12.22 -0.58 0.35
C ARG A 48 -11.99 -0.99 1.79
N GLU A 49 -12.32 -2.23 2.12
CA GLU A 49 -12.11 -2.82 3.44
C GLU A 49 -10.95 -3.82 3.39
N GLY A 50 -10.22 -3.97 4.48
CA GLY A 50 -9.21 -5.01 4.61
C GLY A 50 -8.24 -4.71 5.73
N ALA A 51 -6.96 -5.04 5.54
CA ALA A 51 -5.95 -4.99 6.59
C ALA A 51 -4.71 -4.18 6.19
N LEU A 52 -4.17 -3.45 7.18
CA LEU A 52 -2.82 -2.89 7.18
C LEU A 52 -1.95 -3.76 8.10
N SER A 53 -0.95 -4.43 7.53
CA SER A 53 -0.01 -5.28 8.24
C SER A 53 1.28 -4.52 8.52
N LEU A 54 1.70 -4.50 9.77
CA LEU A 54 2.89 -3.84 10.28
C LEU A 54 3.82 -4.90 10.87
N ASP A 55 4.89 -5.23 10.14
CA ASP A 55 5.89 -6.21 10.56
C ASP A 55 7.04 -5.51 11.29
N PRO A 56 7.19 -5.67 12.61
CA PRO A 56 8.25 -5.03 13.39
C PRO A 56 9.60 -5.75 13.28
N ASN A 57 9.68 -6.87 12.53
CA ASN A 57 10.88 -7.69 12.53
C ASN A 57 12.09 -6.96 11.95
N HIS A 58 13.16 -6.92 12.74
CA HIS A 58 14.43 -6.40 12.31
C HIS A 58 15.23 -7.53 11.66
N CYS A 59 15.75 -7.27 10.47
CA CYS A 59 16.53 -8.22 9.70
C CYS A 59 17.93 -7.69 9.40
N GLY A 60 18.93 -8.58 9.44
CA GLY A 60 20.23 -8.30 8.85
C GLY A 60 20.15 -8.40 7.33
N LEU A 61 20.80 -7.47 6.62
CA LEU A 61 20.80 -7.42 5.16
C LEU A 61 22.17 -7.76 4.58
N ASN A 62 22.19 -8.49 3.47
CA ASN A 62 23.40 -8.66 2.66
C ASN A 62 23.65 -7.39 1.79
N PRO A 63 24.76 -7.31 1.02
CA PRO A 63 25.06 -6.15 0.16
C PRO A 63 24.03 -5.87 -0.95
N TRP A 64 23.17 -6.84 -1.28
CA TRP A 64 22.09 -6.71 -2.26
C TRP A 64 20.75 -6.30 -1.63
N GLY A 65 20.69 -6.22 -0.30
CA GLY A 65 19.47 -5.89 0.45
C GLY A 65 18.61 -7.11 0.79
N ASP A 66 19.08 -8.34 0.55
CA ASP A 66 18.34 -9.54 0.92
C ASP A 66 18.43 -9.79 2.42
N ARG A 67 17.33 -10.27 2.99
CA ARG A 67 17.24 -10.62 4.41
C ARG A 67 18.02 -11.90 4.68
N THR A 68 18.97 -11.83 5.60
CA THR A 68 19.86 -12.94 5.97
C THR A 68 19.46 -13.63 7.28
N TRP A 69 18.95 -12.84 8.23
CA TRP A 69 18.33 -13.30 9.47
C TRP A 69 17.29 -12.26 9.85
N CYS A 70 16.28 -12.65 10.63
CA CYS A 70 15.27 -11.74 11.17
C CYS A 70 14.95 -12.09 12.62
N SER A 71 14.55 -11.11 13.41
CA SER A 71 13.85 -11.37 14.66
C SER A 71 12.53 -12.14 14.41
N GLN A 72 11.90 -12.63 15.47
CA GLN A 72 10.64 -13.38 15.41
C GLN A 72 9.57 -12.75 16.31
N LEU A 73 9.23 -11.50 16.02
CA LEU A 73 8.16 -10.74 16.62
C LEU A 73 6.88 -10.93 15.81
N ALA A 74 5.74 -10.85 16.49
CA ALA A 74 4.43 -10.98 15.85
C ALA A 74 4.14 -9.77 14.94
N VAL A 75 3.64 -10.05 13.74
CA VAL A 75 3.12 -9.02 12.82
C VAL A 75 1.81 -8.48 13.38
N ARG A 76 1.67 -7.15 13.43
CA ARG A 76 0.43 -6.48 13.84
C ARG A 76 -0.43 -6.23 12.61
N ALA A 77 -1.62 -6.82 12.55
CA ALA A 77 -2.59 -6.57 11.48
C ALA A 77 -3.74 -5.69 12.01
N LEU A 78 -3.96 -4.56 11.36
CA LEU A 78 -4.98 -3.58 11.70
C LEU A 78 -6.12 -3.65 10.70
N GLN A 79 -7.35 -3.81 11.18
CA GLN A 79 -8.51 -3.69 10.30
C GLN A 79 -8.67 -2.22 9.89
N VAL A 80 -8.78 -1.99 8.59
CA VAL A 80 -8.81 -0.65 8.00
C VAL A 80 -9.90 -0.53 6.94
N THR A 81 -10.42 0.68 6.82
CA THR A 81 -11.20 1.11 5.66
C THR A 81 -10.43 2.20 4.94
N ALA A 82 -10.14 1.99 3.66
CA ALA A 82 -9.59 2.99 2.77
C ALA A 82 -10.74 3.73 2.06
N THR A 83 -10.95 4.99 2.40
CA THR A 83 -12.00 5.84 1.81
C THR A 83 -11.40 6.79 0.80
N ARG A 84 -11.91 6.76 -0.43
CA ARG A 84 -11.48 7.64 -1.50
C ARG A 84 -11.89 9.08 -1.21
N MET A 85 -10.90 9.95 -1.16
CA MET A 85 -11.08 11.36 -0.87
C MET A 85 -11.29 12.16 -2.16
N ARG A 86 -12.20 13.14 -2.10
CA ARG A 86 -12.38 14.14 -3.16
C ARG A 86 -11.41 15.31 -2.97
N THR A 87 -10.12 15.00 -2.95
CA THR A 87 -9.07 16.03 -2.84
C THR A 87 -8.57 16.45 -4.22
N LEU A 88 -8.33 17.76 -4.40
CA LEU A 88 -7.65 18.27 -5.58
C LEU A 88 -6.19 17.78 -5.56
N ASP A 89 -5.69 17.28 -6.69
CA ASP A 89 -4.26 17.08 -6.93
C ASP A 89 -3.68 18.38 -7.52
N PRO A 90 -3.02 19.25 -6.73
CA PRO A 90 -2.62 20.58 -7.19
C PRO A 90 -1.56 20.53 -8.30
N SER A 91 -0.80 19.43 -8.36
CA SER A 91 0.23 19.23 -9.38
C SER A 91 -0.34 18.63 -10.67
N GLY A 92 -1.62 18.26 -10.71
CA GLY A 92 -2.27 17.73 -11.91
C GLY A 92 -1.74 16.37 -12.37
N HIS A 93 -1.09 15.61 -11.48
CA HIS A 93 -0.54 14.29 -11.81
C HIS A 93 -1.62 13.20 -11.93
N GLY A 94 -2.85 13.50 -11.49
CA GLY A 94 -3.98 12.58 -11.55
C GLY A 94 -3.93 11.52 -10.45
N ARG A 95 -3.32 11.86 -9.31
CA ARG A 95 -3.24 10.98 -8.14
C ARG A 95 -4.61 10.75 -7.54
N VAL A 96 -4.83 9.54 -7.01
CA VAL A 96 -6.03 9.22 -6.23
C VAL A 96 -5.63 9.07 -4.78
N HIS A 97 -6.32 9.78 -3.91
CA HIS A 97 -6.06 9.79 -2.49
C HIS A 97 -7.11 8.95 -1.76
N TYR A 98 -6.65 8.01 -0.96
CA TYR A 98 -7.45 7.25 -0.02
C TYR A 98 -6.99 7.56 1.40
N ARG A 99 -7.92 7.92 2.29
CA ARG A 99 -7.64 8.00 3.72
C ARG A 99 -7.92 6.65 4.36
N LEU A 100 -6.95 6.11 5.10
CA LEU A 100 -7.17 4.90 5.89
C LEU A 100 -7.72 5.30 7.27
N THR A 101 -8.73 4.58 7.71
CA THR A 101 -9.33 4.72 9.04
C THR A 101 -9.36 3.38 9.74
N SER A 102 -9.07 3.38 11.04
CA SER A 102 -9.16 2.25 11.96
C SER A 102 -9.49 2.78 13.34
N GLU A 103 -10.17 1.99 14.15
CA GLU A 103 -10.39 2.30 15.57
C GLU A 103 -9.08 2.34 16.36
N GLU A 104 -8.04 1.69 15.86
CA GLU A 104 -6.72 1.62 16.49
C GLU A 104 -5.84 2.85 16.20
N PHE A 105 -6.23 3.71 15.26
CA PHE A 105 -5.48 4.94 14.93
C PHE A 105 -5.82 6.06 15.91
N VAL A 106 -4.95 6.30 16.89
CA VAL A 106 -5.19 7.32 17.93
C VAL A 106 -4.49 8.65 17.62
N TYR A 107 -3.18 8.61 17.33
CA TYR A 107 -2.34 9.79 17.11
C TYR A 107 -1.55 9.72 15.80
N GLU A 108 -2.04 8.89 14.88
CA GLU A 108 -1.40 8.62 13.62
C GLU A 108 -2.40 8.69 12.48
N SER A 109 -1.90 9.03 11.30
CA SER A 109 -2.70 9.00 10.09
C SER A 109 -1.97 8.23 8.99
N PHE A 110 -2.74 7.43 8.26
CA PHE A 110 -2.28 6.70 7.10
C PHE A 110 -3.10 7.13 5.90
N ASN A 111 -2.42 7.50 4.81
CA ASN A 111 -3.05 7.86 3.55
C ASN A 111 -2.42 7.03 2.44
N LEU A 112 -3.24 6.29 1.70
CA LEU A 112 -2.81 5.51 0.56
C LEU A 112 -3.01 6.35 -0.70
N ILE A 113 -1.94 6.54 -1.46
CA ILE A 113 -1.99 7.30 -2.70
C ILE A 113 -1.70 6.40 -3.88
N GLU A 114 -2.61 6.40 -4.85
CA GLU A 114 -2.41 5.80 -6.16
C GLU A 114 -1.84 6.85 -7.11
N HIS A 115 -0.87 6.46 -7.92
CA HIS A 115 -0.44 7.19 -9.10
C HIS A 115 -0.76 6.38 -10.37
N PRO A 116 -2.00 6.46 -10.89
CA PRO A 116 -2.51 5.50 -11.89
C PRO A 116 -1.67 5.43 -13.16
N ARG A 117 -1.15 6.58 -13.62
CA ARG A 117 -0.34 6.67 -14.85
C ARG A 117 1.01 5.97 -14.77
N ALA A 118 1.52 5.78 -13.56
CA ALA A 118 2.81 5.17 -13.30
C ALA A 118 2.69 3.76 -12.72
N SER A 119 1.47 3.29 -12.45
CA SER A 119 1.21 2.04 -11.72
C SER A 119 1.96 1.99 -10.37
N LEU A 120 2.02 3.12 -9.66
CA LEU A 120 2.70 3.24 -8.38
C LEU A 120 1.69 3.46 -7.25
N TRP A 121 2.03 2.90 -6.09
CA TRP A 121 1.34 3.13 -4.84
C TRP A 121 2.33 3.61 -3.79
N TYR A 122 1.88 4.49 -2.90
CA TYR A 122 2.65 4.83 -1.72
C TYR A 122 1.74 5.11 -0.53
N LEU A 123 2.22 4.71 0.64
CA LEU A 123 1.60 4.99 1.92
C LEU A 123 2.27 6.20 2.54
N VAL A 124 1.48 7.21 2.91
CA VAL A 124 1.93 8.35 3.70
C VAL A 124 1.50 8.12 5.13
N TYR A 125 2.48 7.89 6.00
CA TYR A 125 2.31 7.82 7.44
C TYR A 125 2.64 9.18 8.05
N THR A 126 1.79 9.70 8.93
CA THR A 126 2.10 10.88 9.73
C THR A 126 1.84 10.62 11.20
N ARG A 127 2.72 11.17 12.04
CA ARG A 127 2.57 11.18 13.50
C ARG A 127 3.01 12.53 14.02
N GLU A 128 2.20 13.12 14.89
CA GLU A 128 2.55 14.37 15.56
C GLU A 128 3.06 14.10 17.00
N PRO A 129 4.11 14.80 17.46
CA PRO A 129 5.10 15.56 16.70
C PRO A 129 6.11 14.58 16.06
N GLY A 130 6.32 14.60 14.74
CA GLY A 130 7.18 13.59 14.11
C GLY A 130 7.36 13.72 12.59
N GLY A 131 6.41 14.35 11.91
CA GLY A 131 6.50 14.59 10.46
C GLY A 131 5.76 13.53 9.64
N ALA A 132 6.16 13.40 8.37
CA ALA A 132 5.54 12.51 7.40
C ALA A 132 6.59 11.57 6.79
N TRP A 133 6.23 10.30 6.67
CA TRP A 133 7.02 9.26 6.01
C TRP A 133 6.27 8.77 4.79
N VAL A 134 6.99 8.59 3.69
CA VAL A 134 6.44 8.07 2.43
C VAL A 134 7.05 6.70 2.17
N VAL A 135 6.21 5.69 2.09
CA VAL A 135 6.60 4.29 1.89
C VAL A 135 6.09 3.84 0.52
N PRO A 136 6.97 3.56 -0.46
CA PRO A 136 6.57 2.94 -1.71
C PRO A 136 5.96 1.56 -1.46
N LEU A 137 4.88 1.26 -2.15
CA LEU A 137 4.21 -0.03 -2.12
C LEU A 137 4.17 -0.64 -3.53
N PHE A 138 4.40 -1.94 -3.60
CA PHE A 138 4.45 -2.75 -4.81
C PHE A 138 3.40 -3.87 -4.74
N GLU A 139 3.03 -4.47 -5.87
CA GLU A 139 2.17 -5.65 -5.85
C GLU A 139 2.81 -6.76 -4.99
N GLY A 140 2.08 -7.33 -4.03
CA GLY A 140 2.61 -8.27 -3.02
C GLY A 140 3.40 -9.43 -3.63
N LYS A 141 2.86 -10.03 -4.68
CA LYS A 141 3.50 -11.12 -5.45
C LYS A 141 4.88 -10.79 -6.02
N LEU A 142 5.25 -9.51 -6.19
CA LEU A 142 6.58 -9.11 -6.66
C LEU A 142 7.65 -9.27 -5.57
N LEU A 143 7.22 -9.32 -4.30
CA LEU A 143 8.09 -9.42 -3.13
C LEU A 143 8.04 -10.79 -2.47
N GLU A 144 7.20 -11.70 -2.98
CA GLU A 144 7.27 -13.12 -2.62
C GLU A 144 8.59 -13.68 -3.14
N VAL A 145 9.49 -14.02 -2.22
CA VAL A 145 10.75 -14.68 -2.56
C VAL A 145 10.43 -16.13 -2.88
N ASP A 146 10.68 -16.54 -4.13
CA ASP A 146 10.69 -17.94 -4.53
C ASP A 146 11.75 -18.65 -3.67
N THR A 147 11.31 -19.37 -2.63
CA THR A 147 12.19 -20.17 -1.78
C THR A 147 12.58 -21.45 -2.50
N THR A 148 13.24 -21.33 -3.65
CA THR A 148 13.96 -22.48 -4.21
C THR A 148 15.20 -22.67 -3.33
N PRO A 149 15.31 -23.77 -2.57
CA PRO A 149 16.51 -24.02 -1.80
C PRO A 149 17.66 -24.14 -2.80
N LEU A 150 18.68 -23.27 -2.67
CA LEU A 150 19.94 -23.50 -3.37
C LEU A 150 20.49 -24.83 -2.85
N ALA A 151 20.39 -25.87 -3.67
CA ALA A 151 21.17 -27.08 -3.48
C ALA A 151 22.64 -26.65 -3.46
N LEU A 152 23.28 -26.79 -2.31
CA LEU A 152 24.72 -26.60 -2.19
C LEU A 152 25.42 -27.67 -3.05
N PRO A 153 26.49 -27.31 -3.78
CA PRO A 153 27.30 -28.26 -4.54
C PRO A 153 28.04 -29.26 -3.63
#